data_AF-A0A0C9Z9S9-F1
#
_entry.id   AF-A0A0C9Z9S9-F1
#
_cell.length_a   1.000
_cell.length_b   1.000
_cell.length_c   1.000
_cell.angle_alpha   90.00
_cell.angle_beta   90.00
_cell.angle_gamma   90.00
#
_symmetry.space_group_name_H-M   'P 1'
#
loop_
_entity.id
_entity.type
_entity.pdbx_description
1 polymer ?
#
loop_
_entity_poly.entity_id
_entity_poly.type
_entity_poly.pdbx_seq_one_letter_code
_entity_poly.pdbx_strand_id
1 'polypeptide(L)'
;MVSHGNRPEYVTFSTPDPDEYPLPNAAYLAIHATRIKVAHLSGAAEHIEEVLRRMEDTLVLAEDGGSSEILYTAILSSMHAVPV
;
A
#
# COMPACT_ATOMS: atom_id res chain seq x y z
N MET A 1 19.52 5.48 3.45
CA MET A 1 18.09 5.77 3.74
C MET A 1 17.46 6.21 2.43
N VAL A 2 16.60 5.38 1.83
CA VAL A 2 15.95 5.70 0.55
C VAL A 2 14.62 6.39 0.86
N SER A 3 14.49 7.65 0.45
CA SER A 3 13.27 8.45 0.63
C SER A 3 12.13 7.83 -0.21
N HIS A 4 11.09 7.35 0.45
CA HIS A 4 9.88 6.78 -0.17
C HIS A 4 8.81 7.85 -0.49
N GLY A 5 9.16 9.14 -0.50
CA GLY A 5 8.19 10.18 -0.13
C GLY A 5 7.87 11.28 -1.14
N ASN A 6 8.00 11.10 -2.46
CA ASN A 6 7.48 12.13 -3.38
C ASN A 6 7.06 11.58 -4.74
N ARG A 7 5.84 11.00 -4.82
CA ARG A 7 5.19 10.73 -6.11
C ARG A 7 4.31 11.92 -6.47
N PRO A 8 4.40 12.45 -7.70
CA PRO A 8 3.55 13.55 -8.12
C PRO A 8 2.09 13.11 -8.19
N GLU A 9 1.17 14.01 -7.82
CA GLU A 9 -0.28 13.76 -7.88
C GLU A 9 -0.75 13.59 -9.34
N TYR A 10 -0.13 14.31 -10.27
CA TYR A 10 -0.43 14.26 -11.71
C TYR A 10 0.84 14.16 -12.55
N VAL A 11 0.72 13.51 -13.70
CA VAL A 11 1.76 13.45 -14.74
C VAL A 11 1.16 13.91 -16.05
N THR A 12 1.82 14.85 -16.72
CA THR A 12 1.42 15.34 -18.04
C THR A 12 2.23 14.59 -19.10
N PHE A 13 1.54 13.97 -20.05
CA PHE A 13 2.18 13.36 -21.21
C PHE A 13 2.30 14.38 -22.33
N SER A 14 3.47 14.42 -22.98
CA SER A 14 3.75 15.26 -24.13
C SER A 14 4.45 14.44 -25.20
N THR A 15 4.22 14.76 -26.46
CA THR A 15 4.90 14.16 -27.61
C THR A 15 5.49 15.26 -28.48
N PRO A 16 6.73 15.10 -29.00
CA PRO A 16 7.32 16.03 -29.95
C PRO A 16 6.67 15.95 -31.34
N ASP A 17 6.05 14.82 -31.68
CA ASP A 17 5.38 14.58 -32.96
C ASP A 17 4.04 13.87 -32.70
N PRO A 18 2.89 14.59 -32.77
CA PRO A 18 1.57 14.01 -32.52
C PRO A 18 1.09 13.05 -33.61
N ASP A 19 1.60 13.17 -34.84
CA ASP A 19 1.15 12.38 -35.98
C ASP A 19 1.89 11.03 -36.02
N GLU A 20 3.19 11.04 -35.72
CA GLU A 20 4.00 9.82 -35.63
C GLU A 20 3.84 9.12 -34.27
N TYR A 21 3.69 9.89 -33.19
CA TYR A 21 3.62 9.38 -31.81
C TYR A 21 2.40 9.94 -31.06
N PRO A 22 1.18 9.49 -31.40
CA PRO A 22 -0.03 9.94 -30.72
C PRO A 22 -0.02 9.52 -29.25
N LEU A 23 -0.45 10.43 -28.39
CA LEU A 23 -0.55 10.16 -26.97
C LEU A 23 -1.65 9.13 -26.66
N PRO A 24 -1.46 8.27 -25.66
CA PRO A 24 -2.51 7.37 -25.20
C PRO A 24 -3.72 8.15 -24.70
N ASN A 25 -4.92 7.63 -25.00
CA ASN A 25 -6.16 8.24 -24.52
C ASN A 25 -6.21 8.21 -22.98
N ALA A 26 -6.39 9.38 -22.37
CA ALA A 26 -6.42 9.55 -20.92
C ALA A 26 -7.49 8.69 -20.23
N ALA A 27 -8.63 8.44 -20.87
CA ALA A 27 -9.68 7.60 -20.32
C ALA A 27 -9.22 6.15 -20.13
N TYR A 28 -8.46 5.60 -21.08
CA TYR A 28 -7.92 4.24 -20.94
C TYR A 28 -6.85 4.15 -19.85
N LEU A 29 -5.99 5.18 -19.73
CA LEU A 29 -5.02 5.26 -18.63
C LEU A 29 -5.71 5.29 -17.26
N ALA A 30 -6.81 6.04 -17.13
CA ALA A 30 -7.58 6.11 -15.89
C ALA A 30 -8.19 4.75 -15.50
N ILE A 31 -8.71 4.01 -16.48
CA ILE A 31 -9.23 2.65 -16.27
C ILE A 31 -8.12 1.71 -15.78
N HIS A 32 -6.96 1.70 -16.45
CA HIS A 32 -5.81 0.89 -16.03
C HIS A 32 -5.32 1.25 -14.63
N ALA A 33 -5.17 2.55 -14.34
CA ALA A 33 -4.75 3.02 -13.02
C ALA A 33 -5.73 2.60 -11.93
N THR A 34 -7.04 2.68 -12.20
CA THR A 34 -8.08 2.23 -11.26
C THR A 34 -7.98 0.74 -11.00
N ARG A 35 -7.77 -0.08 -12.05
CA ARG A 35 -7.59 -1.52 -11.90
C ARG A 35 -6.36 -1.87 -11.06
N ILE A 36 -5.24 -1.17 -11.25
CA ILE A 36 -4.03 -1.36 -10.45
C ILE A 36 -4.29 -0.97 -8.99
N LYS A 37 -4.98 0.16 -8.75
CA LYS A 37 -5.36 0.58 -7.40
C LYS A 37 -6.23 -0.48 -6.72
N VAL A 38 -7.26 -0.98 -7.41
CA VAL A 38 -8.14 -2.04 -6.89
C VAL A 38 -7.34 -3.30 -6.60
N ALA A 39 -6.51 -3.79 -7.54
CA ALA A 39 -5.70 -4.99 -7.31
C ALA A 39 -4.73 -4.85 -6.12
N HIS A 40 -4.09 -3.68 -5.99
CA HIS A 40 -3.22 -3.39 -4.86
C HIS A 40 -3.99 -3.37 -3.53
N LEU A 41 -5.16 -2.73 -3.51
CA LEU A 41 -6.01 -2.66 -2.32
C LEU A 41 -6.67 -3.99 -1.98
N SER A 42 -7.01 -4.81 -2.98
CA SER A 42 -7.55 -6.16 -2.79
C SER A 42 -6.54 -7.08 -2.09
N GLY A 43 -5.26 -6.98 -2.42
CA GLY A 43 -4.20 -7.68 -1.67
C GLY A 43 -3.92 -7.06 -0.31
N ALA A 44 -4.05 -5.74 -0.17
CA ALA A 44 -3.85 -5.05 1.11
C ALA A 44 -4.92 -5.43 2.15
N ALA A 45 -6.18 -5.60 1.74
CA ALA A 45 -7.27 -5.97 2.65
C ALA A 45 -7.04 -7.36 3.28
N GLU A 46 -6.69 -8.36 2.47
CA GLU A 46 -6.39 -9.71 2.96
C GLU A 46 -5.19 -9.71 3.91
N HIS A 47 -4.13 -8.95 3.58
CA HIS A 47 -2.97 -8.81 4.45
C HIS A 47 -3.30 -8.11 5.77
N ILE A 48 -4.12 -7.05 5.74
CA ILE A 48 -4.57 -6.35 6.96
C ILE A 48 -5.42 -7.30 7.82
N GLU A 49 -6.35 -8.05 7.23
CA GLU A 49 -7.17 -9.02 7.95
C GLU A 49 -6.31 -10.13 8.57
N GLU A 50 -5.31 -10.63 7.86
CA GLU A 50 -4.37 -11.61 8.40
C GLU A 50 -3.61 -11.06 9.61
N VAL A 51 -3.07 -9.84 9.52
CA VAL A 51 -2.34 -9.21 10.63
C VAL A 51 -3.25 -9.01 11.83
N LEU A 52 -4.46 -8.50 11.64
CA LEU A 52 -5.44 -8.30 12.72
C LEU A 52 -5.81 -9.62 13.38
N ARG A 53 -6.14 -10.65 12.59
CA ARG A 53 -6.45 -11.98 13.11
C ARG A 53 -5.25 -12.58 13.86
N ARG A 54 -4.03 -12.44 13.36
CA ARG A 54 -2.82 -12.88 14.05
C ARG A 54 -2.61 -12.12 15.36
N MET A 55 -2.94 -10.83 15.43
CA MET A 55 -2.91 -10.06 16.68
C MET A 55 -3.95 -10.54 17.69
N GLU A 56 -5.10 -11.02 17.24
CA GLU A 56 -6.15 -11.59 18.11
C GLU A 56 -5.81 -13.00 18.60
N ASP A 57 -5.31 -13.87 17.71
CA ASP A 57 -5.09 -15.30 17.99
C ASP A 57 -3.73 -15.57 18.66
N THR A 58 -2.73 -14.70 18.47
CA THR A 58 -1.38 -14.90 19.02
C THR A 58 -1.31 -14.40 20.46
N LEU A 59 -1.53 -15.30 21.42
CA LEU A 59 -1.48 -14.98 22.85
C LEU A 59 -0.06 -14.86 23.42
N VAL A 60 0.94 -15.46 22.76
CA VAL A 60 2.35 -15.49 23.19
C VAL A 60 3.28 -15.35 22.00
N LEU A 61 4.47 -14.78 22.22
CA LEU A 61 5.49 -14.67 21.18
C LEU A 61 6.02 -16.06 20.81
N ALA A 62 6.09 -16.33 19.51
CA ALA A 62 6.77 -17.52 19.01
C ALA A 62 8.25 -17.51 19.41
N GLU A 63 8.73 -18.64 19.93
CA GLU A 63 10.11 -18.82 20.41
C GLU A 63 11.15 -18.61 19.30
N ASP A 64 10.77 -18.91 18.04
CA ASP A 64 11.59 -18.72 16.84
C ASP A 64 11.68 -17.27 16.35
N GLY A 65 11.00 -16.33 17.04
CA GLY A 65 10.95 -14.93 16.65
C GLY A 65 9.96 -14.61 15.51
N GLY A 66 9.20 -15.58 15.02
CA GLY A 66 8.20 -15.41 13.96
C GLY A 66 7.02 -14.48 14.32
N SER A 67 6.95 -14.02 15.57
CA SER A 67 5.94 -13.06 16.06
C SER A 67 6.45 -11.60 16.15
N SER A 68 7.70 -11.33 15.77
CA SER A 68 8.32 -10.00 15.92
C SER A 68 7.56 -8.89 15.19
N GLU A 69 7.06 -9.16 13.97
CA GLU A 69 6.30 -8.20 13.17
C GLU A 69 4.95 -7.85 13.81
N ILE A 70 4.24 -8.85 14.35
CA ILE A 70 2.97 -8.68 15.07
C ILE A 70 3.19 -7.90 16.37
N LEU A 71 4.25 -8.21 17.12
CA LEU A 71 4.61 -7.47 18.32
C LEU A 71 4.86 -5.99 18.02
N TYR A 72 5.63 -5.70 16.97
CA TYR A 72 5.93 -4.32 16.58
C TYR A 72 4.66 -3.55 16.21
N THR A 73 3.77 -4.20 15.45
CA THR A 73 2.48 -3.65 15.04
C THR A 73 1.57 -3.36 16.25
N ALA A 74 1.49 -4.30 17.20
CA ALA A 74 0.70 -4.14 18.43
C ALA A 74 1.20 -2.98 19.31
N ILE A 75 2.53 -2.84 19.46
CA ILE A 75 3.14 -1.73 20.22
C ILE A 75 2.78 -0.39 19.56
N LEU A 76 2.94 -0.28 18.24
CA LEU A 76 2.64 0.95 17.52
C LEU A 76 1.15 1.33 17.65
N SER A 77 0.25 0.35 17.50
CA SER A 77 -1.19 0.57 17.68
C SER A 77 -1.55 1.01 19.10
N SER A 78 -0.90 0.46 20.12
CA SER A 78 -1.13 0.83 21.53
C SER A 78 -0.70 2.28 21.80
N MET A 79 0.39 2.75 21.19
CA MET A 79 0.86 4.14 21.32
C MET A 79 -0.13 5.16 20.75
N HIS A 80 -0.94 4.79 19.75
CA HIS A 80 -1.99 5.64 19.19
C HIS A 80 -3.33 5.57 19.95
N ALA A 81 -3.50 4.59 20.85
CA ALA A 81 -4.72 4.40 21.63
C ALA A 81 -4.69 5.07 23.02
N VAL A 82 -3.55 5.66 23.42
CA VAL A 82 -3.46 6.47 24.64
C VAL A 82 -3.99 7.87 24.35
N PRO A 83 -5.08 8.33 24.97
CA PRO A 83 -5.50 9.72 24.86
C PRO A 83 -4.44 10.59 25.56
N VAL A 84 -3.91 11.58 24.84
CA VAL A 84 -3.12 12.69 25.41
C VAL A 84 -4.04 13.64 26.15
#